data_AF-A8Q807-F1
#
_entry.id   AF-A8Q807-F1
#
_cell.length_a   1.000
_cell.length_b   1.000
_cell.length_c   1.000
_cell.angle_alpha   90.00
_cell.angle_beta   90.00
_cell.angle_gamma   90.00
#
_symmetry.space_group_name_H-M   'P 1'
#
loop_
_entity.id
_entity.type
_entity.pdbx_description
1 polymer ?
#
loop_
_entity_poly.entity_id
_entity_poly.type
_entity_poly.pdbx_seq_one_letter_code
_entity_poly.pdbx_strand_id
1 'polypeptide(L)'
;MKVQVEVDTILFDMDGTLIDSTPALNATWAEFANEYNLDIDYVVCGKTLNLQKLHYSHGHRTVENLKRYIPTLEDDALMKEVVRFESRILDIARENLERSKSTGQTDGTIIAMPGARELLAQIQQGREANPRRRSGWAIVTSGTFCSCM
;
A
#
# COMPACT_ATOMS: atom_id res chain seq x y z
N MET A 1 19.09 -10.59 -17.94
CA MET A 1 19.62 -9.49 -18.78
C MET A 1 19.87 -8.30 -17.85
N LYS A 2 21.08 -7.71 -17.84
CA LYS A 2 21.32 -6.48 -17.06
C LYS A 2 20.84 -5.29 -17.88
N VAL A 3 19.99 -4.45 -17.28
CA VAL A 3 19.50 -3.21 -17.89
C VAL A 3 20.18 -2.05 -17.17
N GLN A 4 20.68 -1.07 -17.91
CA GLN A 4 21.23 0.16 -17.38
C GLN A 4 20.46 1.33 -17.97
N VAL A 5 20.09 2.28 -17.12
CA VAL A 5 19.36 3.49 -17.50
C VAL A 5 20.00 4.67 -16.79
N GLU A 6 20.27 5.73 -17.54
CA GLU A 6 20.74 7.00 -17.00
C GLU A 6 19.56 7.98 -16.93
N VAL A 7 19.33 8.54 -15.75
CA VAL A 7 18.24 9.47 -15.46
C VAL A 7 18.67 10.52 -14.45
N ASP A 8 18.03 11.68 -14.47
CA ASP A 8 18.23 12.74 -13.47
C ASP A 8 17.55 12.42 -12.14
N THR A 9 16.35 11.82 -12.19
CA THR A 9 15.55 11.49 -11.00
C THR A 9 14.60 10.31 -11.25
N ILE A 10 14.34 9.52 -10.22
CA ILE A 10 13.44 8.36 -10.20
C ILE A 10 12.30 8.63 -9.22
N LEU A 11 11.06 8.48 -9.65
CA LEU A 11 9.89 8.56 -8.76
C LEU A 11 9.31 7.17 -8.61
N PHE A 12 9.16 6.71 -7.38
CA PHE A 12 8.59 5.41 -7.05
C PHE A 12 7.18 5.59 -6.49
N ASP A 13 6.23 4.80 -6.98
CA ASP A 13 5.06 4.48 -6.16
C ASP A 13 5.48 3.51 -5.03
N MET A 14 4.61 3.29 -4.04
CA MET A 14 4.88 2.45 -2.87
C MET A 14 4.24 1.06 -2.99
N ASP A 15 2.91 0.99 -2.93
CA ASP A 15 2.16 -0.26 -2.91
C ASP A 15 2.13 -0.94 -4.28
N GLY A 16 2.52 -2.20 -4.35
CA GLY A 16 2.69 -2.93 -5.61
C GLY A 16 3.96 -2.56 -6.39
N THR A 17 4.74 -1.57 -5.93
CA THR A 17 6.00 -1.13 -6.55
C THR A 17 7.22 -1.43 -5.67
N LEU A 18 7.26 -0.88 -4.45
CA LEU A 18 8.34 -1.11 -3.48
C LEU A 18 7.96 -2.16 -2.44
N ILE A 19 6.69 -2.22 -2.05
CA ILE A 19 6.15 -3.15 -1.06
C ILE A 19 4.86 -3.80 -1.53
N ASP A 20 4.54 -4.97 -0.99
CA ASP A 20 3.21 -5.58 -1.11
C ASP A 20 2.44 -5.40 0.21
N SER A 21 1.49 -4.46 0.22
CA SER A 21 0.54 -4.23 1.32
C SER A 21 -0.84 -4.83 1.07
N THR A 22 -1.04 -5.46 -0.10
CA THR A 22 -2.32 -6.03 -0.54
C THR A 22 -2.97 -6.92 0.53
N PRO A 23 -2.24 -7.80 1.25
CA PRO A 23 -2.88 -8.66 2.23
C PRO A 23 -3.50 -7.90 3.41
N ALA A 24 -2.82 -6.89 3.95
CA ALA A 24 -3.33 -6.08 5.05
C ALA A 24 -4.52 -5.22 4.59
N LEU A 25 -4.40 -4.62 3.41
CA LEU A 25 -5.47 -3.83 2.80
C LEU A 25 -6.74 -4.67 2.55
N ASN A 26 -6.59 -5.88 2.02
CA ASN A 26 -7.71 -6.81 1.78
C ASN A 26 -8.41 -7.18 3.09
N ALA A 27 -7.64 -7.44 4.15
CA ALA A 27 -8.18 -7.80 5.45
C ALA A 27 -8.96 -6.64 6.09
N THR A 28 -8.45 -5.40 6.00
CA THR A 28 -9.18 -4.21 6.46
C THR A 28 -10.49 -4.02 5.68
N TRP A 29 -10.45 -4.17 4.35
CA TRP A 29 -11.67 -4.11 3.54
C TRP A 29 -12.69 -5.18 3.89
N ALA A 30 -12.24 -6.40 4.22
CA ALA A 30 -13.14 -7.47 4.65
C ALA A 30 -13.82 -7.14 5.99
N GLU A 31 -13.09 -6.55 6.96
CA GLU A 31 -13.66 -6.08 8.22
C GLU A 31 -14.71 -4.98 7.99
N PHE A 32 -14.37 -3.98 7.17
CA PHE A 32 -15.26 -2.86 6.86
C PHE A 32 -16.48 -3.27 6.05
N ALA A 33 -16.33 -4.20 5.10
CA ALA A 33 -17.46 -4.72 4.34
C ALA A 33 -18.49 -5.39 5.24
N ASN A 34 -18.04 -6.12 6.27
CA ASN A 34 -18.94 -6.71 7.26
C ASN A 34 -19.63 -5.65 8.12
N GLU A 35 -18.90 -4.62 8.58
CA GLU A 35 -19.44 -3.56 9.44
C GLU A 35 -20.48 -2.68 8.72
N TYR A 36 -20.21 -2.32 7.46
CA TYR A 36 -21.09 -1.49 6.64
C TYR A 36 -22.08 -2.31 5.80
N ASN A 37 -22.13 -3.64 6.00
CA ASN A 37 -22.99 -4.57 5.26
C ASN A 37 -22.87 -4.39 3.73
N LEU A 38 -21.63 -4.25 3.25
CA LEU A 38 -21.31 -4.14 1.84
C LEU A 38 -21.17 -5.54 1.24
N ASP A 39 -21.61 -5.72 -0.01
CA ASP A 39 -21.31 -6.94 -0.77
C ASP A 39 -19.78 -6.98 -1.00
N ILE A 40 -19.08 -7.83 -0.26
CA ILE A 40 -17.63 -7.97 -0.37
C ILE A 40 -17.22 -8.39 -1.79
N ASP A 41 -18.06 -9.13 -2.51
CA ASP A 41 -17.81 -9.46 -3.92
C ASP A 41 -17.96 -8.24 -4.84
N TYR A 42 -18.71 -7.22 -4.42
CA TYR A 42 -18.83 -5.95 -5.13
C TYR A 42 -17.67 -5.00 -4.79
N VAL A 43 -17.24 -4.95 -3.53
CA VAL A 43 -16.15 -4.08 -3.05
C VAL A 43 -14.76 -4.62 -3.40
N VAL A 44 -14.56 -5.93 -3.28
CA VAL A 44 -13.28 -6.62 -3.53
C VAL A 44 -13.19 -7.16 -4.96
N CYS A 45 -14.31 -7.55 -5.57
CA CYS A 45 -14.33 -8.32 -6.82
C CYS A 45 -15.04 -7.63 -8.00
N GLY A 46 -15.66 -6.45 -7.80
CA GLY A 46 -16.35 -5.66 -8.82
C GLY A 46 -16.94 -6.50 -9.96
N LYS A 47 -18.07 -7.19 -9.74
CA LYS A 47 -18.72 -8.15 -10.66
C LYS A 47 -18.72 -7.69 -12.15
N THR A 48 -17.62 -7.93 -12.84
CA THR A 48 -17.43 -8.03 -14.29
C THR A 48 -16.10 -8.76 -14.51
N LEU A 49 -16.22 -10.06 -14.80
CA LEU A 49 -15.20 -10.99 -15.32
C LEU A 49 -13.88 -11.12 -14.56
N ASN A 50 -13.73 -12.25 -13.86
CA ASN A 50 -12.51 -13.10 -13.85
C ASN A 50 -11.15 -12.38 -13.81
N LEU A 51 -10.96 -11.42 -12.91
CA LEU A 51 -9.64 -10.84 -12.66
C LEU A 51 -9.40 -10.70 -11.17
N GLN A 52 -8.26 -11.22 -10.75
CA GLN A 52 -7.68 -11.10 -9.43
C GLN A 52 -7.75 -9.68 -8.85
N LYS A 53 -8.07 -9.63 -7.56
CA LYS A 53 -7.61 -8.66 -6.55
C LYS A 53 -8.17 -7.24 -6.67
N LEU A 54 -8.07 -6.55 -5.53
CA LEU A 54 -8.11 -5.12 -5.21
C LEU A 54 -7.38 -4.15 -6.17
N HIS A 55 -7.10 -4.50 -7.43
CA HIS A 55 -6.49 -3.65 -8.43
C HIS A 55 -7.23 -2.32 -8.67
N TYR A 56 -8.53 -2.23 -8.38
CA TYR A 56 -9.26 -0.97 -8.48
C TYR A 56 -9.08 -0.03 -7.28
N SER A 57 -8.50 -0.50 -6.17
CA SER A 57 -8.20 0.33 -5.00
C SER A 57 -6.71 0.70 -4.93
N HIS A 58 -5.83 -0.06 -5.59
CA HIS A 58 -4.41 0.28 -5.68
C HIS A 58 -4.22 1.59 -6.46
N GLY A 59 -3.58 2.58 -5.83
CA GLY A 59 -3.35 3.90 -6.39
C GLY A 59 -4.48 4.92 -6.19
N HIS A 60 -5.62 4.52 -5.63
CA HIS A 60 -6.69 5.44 -5.24
C HIS A 60 -6.57 5.83 -3.76
N ARG A 61 -6.83 7.10 -3.47
CA ARG A 61 -6.82 7.59 -2.09
C ARG A 61 -7.96 6.93 -1.30
N THR A 62 -7.70 6.56 -0.06
CA THR A 62 -8.70 5.96 0.85
C THR A 62 -10.01 6.74 0.90
N VAL A 63 -9.92 8.08 0.94
CA VAL A 63 -11.09 8.98 0.94
C VAL A 63 -11.99 8.80 -0.29
N GLU A 64 -11.41 8.57 -1.48
CA GLU A 64 -12.17 8.36 -2.71
C GLU A 64 -12.86 7.00 -2.69
N ASN A 65 -12.17 5.96 -2.20
CA ASN A 65 -12.73 4.63 -2.09
C ASN A 65 -13.87 4.58 -1.06
N LEU A 66 -13.67 5.13 0.13
CA LEU A 66 -14.71 5.16 1.15
C LEU A 66 -15.94 5.96 0.68
N LYS A 67 -15.74 7.11 0.03
CA LYS A 67 -16.85 7.87 -0.55
C LYS A 67 -17.59 7.10 -1.65
N ARG A 68 -16.87 6.29 -2.44
CA ARG A 68 -17.46 5.48 -3.50
C ARG A 68 -18.28 4.30 -2.98
N TYR A 69 -17.77 3.58 -1.98
CA TYR A 69 -18.40 2.35 -1.49
C TYR A 69 -19.35 2.58 -0.31
N ILE A 70 -19.17 3.66 0.43
CA ILE A 70 -19.98 4.04 1.58
C ILE A 70 -20.43 5.50 1.40
N PRO A 71 -21.33 5.79 0.43
CA PRO A 71 -21.74 7.15 0.08
C PRO A 71 -22.54 7.85 1.19
N THR A 72 -22.89 7.14 2.27
CA THR A 72 -23.51 7.71 3.46
C THR A 72 -22.53 8.43 4.36
N LEU A 73 -21.22 8.24 4.18
CA LEU A 73 -20.17 8.97 4.91
C LEU A 73 -19.89 10.30 4.21
N GLU A 74 -20.14 11.41 4.90
CA GLU A 74 -19.84 12.75 4.40
C GLU A 74 -19.01 13.54 5.42
N ASP A 75 -18.32 14.57 4.92
CA ASP A 75 -17.56 15.56 5.69
C ASP A 75 -16.66 14.94 6.79
N ASP A 76 -16.87 15.32 8.05
CA ASP A 76 -16.06 14.89 9.18
C ASP A 76 -16.18 13.40 9.47
N ALA A 77 -17.34 12.78 9.17
CA ALA A 77 -17.52 11.35 9.36
C ALA A 77 -16.66 10.56 8.37
N LEU A 78 -16.61 11.02 7.11
CA LEU A 78 -15.74 10.44 6.09
C LEU A 78 -14.26 10.53 6.50
N MET A 79 -13.81 11.70 6.96
CA MET A 79 -12.39 11.87 7.33
C MET A 79 -11.99 11.05 8.55
N LYS A 80 -12.87 10.90 9.55
CA LYS A 80 -12.64 10.00 10.69
C LYS A 80 -12.50 8.56 10.23
N GLU A 81 -13.33 8.16 9.26
CA GLU A 81 -13.34 6.82 8.75
C GLU A 81 -12.11 6.51 7.89
N VAL A 82 -11.62 7.48 7.12
CA VAL A 82 -10.32 7.39 6.42
C VAL A 82 -9.20 7.09 7.39
N VAL A 83 -9.11 7.84 8.50
CA VAL A 83 -8.08 7.62 9.51
C VAL A 83 -8.23 6.24 10.15
N ARG A 84 -9.45 5.84 10.53
CA ARG A 84 -9.70 4.52 11.13
C ARG A 84 -9.29 3.39 10.17
N PHE A 85 -9.64 3.52 8.90
CA PHE A 85 -9.30 2.55 7.87
C PHE A 85 -7.78 2.42 7.71
N GLU A 86 -7.07 3.52 7.55
CA GLU A 86 -5.62 3.52 7.34
C GLU A 86 -4.84 3.03 8.56
N SER A 87 -5.26 3.43 9.77
CA SER A 87 -4.70 2.90 11.02
C SER A 87 -4.90 1.39 11.11
N ARG A 88 -6.07 0.88 10.71
CA ARG A 88 -6.35 -0.56 10.78
C ARG A 88 -5.46 -1.38 9.84
N ILE A 89 -5.11 -0.86 8.65
CA ILE A 89 -4.15 -1.52 7.76
C ILE A 89 -2.80 -1.73 8.48
N LEU A 90 -2.32 -0.68 9.16
CA LEU A 90 -1.03 -0.74 9.89
C LEU A 90 -1.09 -1.71 11.07
N ASP A 91 -2.21 -1.74 11.78
CA ASP A 91 -2.41 -2.67 12.90
C ASP A 91 -2.41 -4.12 12.43
N ILE A 92 -3.16 -4.44 11.36
CA ILE A 92 -3.17 -5.79 10.76
C ILE A 92 -1.76 -6.17 10.28
N ALA A 93 -1.06 -5.25 9.61
CA ALA A 93 0.31 -5.49 9.16
C ALA A 93 1.26 -5.80 10.33
N ARG A 94 1.12 -5.07 11.45
CA ARG A 94 1.91 -5.29 12.67
C ARG A 94 1.57 -6.63 13.33
N GLU A 95 0.28 -6.94 13.48
CA GLU A 95 -0.20 -8.22 14.02
C GLU A 95 0.32 -9.40 13.19
N ASN A 96 0.28 -9.30 11.86
CA ASN A 96 0.80 -10.33 10.97
C ASN A 96 2.32 -10.46 11.11
N LEU A 97 3.05 -9.35 11.27
CA LEU A 97 4.49 -9.37 11.45
C LEU A 97 4.87 -10.06 12.77
N GLU A 98 4.20 -9.75 13.88
CA GLU A 98 4.44 -10.42 15.16
C GLU A 98 4.10 -11.92 15.07
N ARG A 99 3.01 -12.28 14.40
CA ARG A 99 2.67 -13.68 14.13
C ARG A 99 3.79 -14.38 13.36
N SER A 100 4.32 -13.74 12.32
CA SER A 100 5.39 -14.30 11.49
C SER A 100 6.66 -14.60 12.26
N LYS A 101 6.98 -13.82 13.31
CA LYS A 101 8.14 -14.10 14.17
C LYS A 101 7.98 -15.40 14.96
N SER A 102 6.76 -15.73 15.34
CA SER A 102 6.45 -16.95 16.10
C SER A 102 6.23 -18.18 15.23
N THR A 103 5.64 -18.03 14.04
CA THR A 103 5.25 -19.14 13.16
C THR A 103 6.18 -19.35 11.96
N GLY A 104 7.03 -18.36 11.64
CA GLY A 104 7.81 -18.32 10.41
C GLY A 104 6.98 -18.03 9.15
N GLN A 105 5.66 -17.88 9.25
CA GLN A 105 4.77 -17.61 8.12
C GLN A 105 4.65 -16.10 7.89
N THR A 106 5.06 -15.64 6.72
CA THR A 106 5.03 -14.22 6.34
C THR A 106 3.74 -13.81 5.63
N ASP A 107 2.80 -14.75 5.46
CA ASP A 107 1.50 -14.50 4.88
C ASP A 107 0.77 -13.37 5.64
N GLY A 108 0.28 -12.38 4.90
CA GLY A 108 -0.39 -11.23 5.48
C GLY A 108 0.52 -10.05 5.86
N THR A 109 1.84 -10.24 5.90
CA THR A 109 2.78 -9.17 6.26
C THR A 109 3.07 -8.22 5.09
N ILE A 110 3.52 -7.01 5.40
CA ILE A 110 4.07 -6.12 4.37
C ILE A 110 5.47 -6.61 4.02
N ILE A 111 5.64 -7.07 2.79
CA ILE A 111 6.91 -7.56 2.27
C ILE A 111 7.46 -6.62 1.20
N ALA A 112 8.78 -6.57 1.05
CA ALA A 112 9.40 -5.83 -0.05
C ALA A 112 9.15 -6.56 -1.37
N MET A 113 8.89 -5.80 -2.43
CA MET A 113 8.78 -6.36 -3.77
C MET A 113 10.13 -6.95 -4.22
N PRO A 114 10.13 -8.03 -5.02
CA PRO A 114 11.36 -8.62 -5.53
C PRO A 114 12.22 -7.58 -6.28
N GLY A 115 13.48 -7.42 -5.88
CA GLY A 115 14.40 -6.47 -6.51
C GLY A 115 14.31 -5.03 -5.99
N ALA A 116 13.30 -4.68 -5.19
CA ALA A 116 13.13 -3.30 -4.71
C ALA A 116 14.26 -2.88 -3.77
N ARG A 117 14.65 -3.75 -2.84
CA ARG A 117 15.76 -3.48 -1.91
C ARG A 117 17.09 -3.37 -2.64
N GLU A 118 17.33 -4.26 -3.59
CA GLU A 118 18.54 -4.29 -4.41
C GLU A 118 18.66 -3.02 -5.28
N LEU A 119 17.55 -2.58 -5.89
CA LEU A 119 17.50 -1.37 -6.69
C LEU A 119 17.79 -0.13 -5.85
N LEU A 120 17.13 0.02 -4.70
CA LEU A 120 17.36 1.16 -3.81
C LEU A 120 18.81 1.19 -3.28
N ALA A 121 19.39 0.02 -2.99
CA ALA A 121 20.78 -0.09 -2.59
C ALA A 121 21.75 0.35 -3.71
N GLN A 122 21.46 -0.01 -4.97
CA GLN A 122 22.27 0.42 -6.12
C GLN A 122 22.22 1.94 -6.34
N ILE A 123 21.04 2.54 -6.20
CA ILE A 123 20.87 3.99 -6.30
C ILE A 123 21.68 4.69 -5.20
N GLN A 124 21.61 4.18 -3.97
CA GLN A 124 22.34 4.71 -2.82
C GLN A 124 23.87 4.60 -2.98
N GLN A 125 24.38 3.46 -3.45
CA GLN A 125 25.82 3.29 -3.75
C GLN A 125 26.31 4.29 -4.79
N GLY A 126 25.51 4.56 -5.82
CA GLY A 126 25.82 5.56 -6.85
C GLY A 126 25.92 6.99 -6.30
N ARG A 127 25.23 7.29 -5.20
CA ARG A 127 25.32 8.56 -4.47
C ARG A 127 26.54 8.61 -3.57
N GLU A 128 26.83 7.54 -2.85
CA GLU A 128 28.01 7.44 -1.97
C GLU A 128 29.32 7.61 -2.76
N ALA A 129 29.39 7.01 -3.96
CA ALA A 129 30.54 7.15 -4.85
C ALA A 129 30.71 8.57 -5.42
N ASN A 130 29.65 9.38 -5.50
CA ASN A 130 29.71 10.77 -5.95
C ASN A 130 28.74 11.64 -5.12
N PRO A 131 29.20 12.21 -3.98
CA PRO A 131 28.34 12.99 -3.08
C PRO A 131 27.72 14.25 -3.69
N ARG A 132 28.21 14.72 -4.85
CA ARG A 132 27.60 15.83 -5.60
C ARG A 132 26.36 15.39 -6.39
N ARG A 133 26.16 14.08 -6.57
CA ARG A 133 24.96 13.50 -7.16
C ARG A 133 23.81 13.69 -6.17
N ARG A 134 22.71 14.32 -6.59
CA ARG A 134 21.48 14.35 -5.78
C ARG A 134 21.03 12.91 -5.54
N SER A 135 20.34 12.65 -4.42
CA SER A 135 19.75 11.32 -4.17
C SER A 135 18.95 10.85 -5.38
N GLY A 136 18.34 11.80 -6.11
CA GLY A 136 17.76 11.54 -7.42
C GLY A 136 16.59 10.58 -7.35
N TRP A 137 15.95 10.42 -6.19
CA TRP A 137 14.70 9.69 -6.11
C TRP A 137 13.79 10.16 -4.97
N ALA A 138 12.49 9.88 -5.13
CA ALA A 138 11.45 10.15 -4.14
C ALA A 138 10.33 9.11 -4.24
N ILE A 139 9.56 8.96 -3.17
CA ILE A 139 8.30 8.19 -3.17
C ILE A 139 7.16 9.16 -3.46
N VAL A 140 6.30 8.79 -4.40
CA VAL A 140 5.08 9.53 -4.77
C VAL A 140 3.93 8.52 -4.73
N THR A 141 3.16 8.55 -3.64
CA THR A 141 2.09 7.59 -3.39
C THR A 141 0.79 8.28 -3.02
N SER A 142 -0.33 7.59 -3.23
CA SER A 142 -1.66 8.01 -2.79
C SER A 142 -1.90 7.73 -1.31
N GLY A 143 -1.07 6.90 -0.68
CA GLY A 143 -1.13 6.62 0.76
C GLY A 143 -0.86 7.87 1.59
N THR A 144 -1.65 8.06 2.63
CA THR A 144 -1.52 9.22 3.51
C THR A 144 -0.35 9.04 4.46
N PHE A 145 0.47 10.09 4.63
CA PHE A 145 1.49 10.09 5.67
C PHE A 145 0.81 10.21 7.03
N CYS A 146 0.61 9.08 7.71
CA CYS A 146 0.05 9.08 9.05
C CYS A 146 1.17 9.44 10.05
N SER A 147 1.29 10.72 10.42
CA SER A 147 2.26 11.20 11.41
C SER A 147 1.87 10.87 12.87
N CYS A 148 0.86 10.02 13.06
CA CYS A 148 0.41 9.58 14.37
C CYS A 148 1.28 8.42 14.86
N MET A 149 2.50 8.75 15.27
CA MET A 149 3.31 7.94 16.17
C MET A 149 4.13 8.85 17.07
#